data_AF-A0A9P6AWI1-F1
#
_entry.id   AF-A0A9P6AWI1-F1
#
_cell.length_a   1.000
_cell.length_b   1.000
_cell.length_c   1.000
_cell.angle_alpha   90.00
_cell.angle_beta   90.00
_cell.angle_gamma   90.00
#
_symmetry.space_group_name_H-M   'P 1'
#
loop_
_entity.id
_entity.type
_entity.pdbx_description
1 polymer ?
#
loop_
_entity_poly.entity_id
_entity_poly.type
_entity_poly.pdbx_seq_one_letter_code
_entity_poly.pdbx_strand_id
1 'polypeptide(L)'
;EDWVDDLETMNVDDLKSFTMRTTPVHRVLTKICKLTTAITVSTTILLPLWRKLCQKLVKTPGMLARDVRTRWNSTNDMLASVLKYRPVVEAM
;
A
#
# COMPACT_ATOMS: atom_id res chain seq x y z
N GLU A 1 -12.96 13.03 -27.03
CA GLU A 1 -13.40 13.35 -25.66
C GLU A 1 -12.15 13.77 -24.90
N ASP A 2 -12.13 15.02 -24.45
CA ASP A 2 -11.01 15.55 -23.66
C ASP A 2 -11.14 15.01 -22.24
N TRP A 3 -10.09 14.40 -21.72
CA TRP A 3 -10.05 13.94 -20.34
C TRP A 3 -9.98 15.18 -19.45
N VAL A 4 -11.12 15.56 -18.87
CA VAL A 4 -11.18 16.65 -17.88
C VAL A 4 -10.74 16.09 -16.54
N ASP A 5 -9.71 16.70 -15.93
CA ASP A 5 -9.40 16.44 -14.53
C ASP A 5 -10.45 17.15 -13.66
N ASP A 6 -11.43 16.37 -13.18
CA ASP A 6 -12.52 16.87 -12.35
C ASP A 6 -12.02 17.64 -11.11
N LEU A 7 -10.82 17.32 -10.61
CA LEU A 7 -10.23 18.01 -9.46
C LEU A 7 -9.74 19.42 -9.81
N GLU A 8 -9.27 19.66 -11.04
CA GLU A 8 -8.83 20.99 -11.49
C GLU A 8 -10.02 21.95 -11.68
N THR A 9 -11.21 21.38 -11.95
CA THR A 9 -12.44 22.18 -12.13
C THR A 9 -13.22 22.40 -10.83
N MET A 10 -12.81 21.75 -9.73
CA MET A 10 -13.51 21.82 -8.45
C MET A 10 -13.27 23.16 -7.74
N ASN A 11 -14.30 23.71 -7.09
CA ASN A 11 -14.13 24.86 -6.21
C ASN A 11 -13.26 24.49 -5.00
N VAL A 12 -12.58 25.49 -4.41
CA VAL A 12 -11.65 25.35 -3.28
C VAL A 12 -12.30 24.66 -2.07
N ASP A 13 -13.55 24.99 -1.75
CA ASP A 13 -14.27 24.38 -0.62
C ASP A 13 -14.57 22.90 -0.86
N ASP A 14 -14.97 22.55 -2.08
CA ASP A 14 -15.24 21.16 -2.46
C ASP A 14 -13.95 20.34 -2.48
N LEU A 15 -12.87 20.87 -3.06
CA LEU A 15 -11.54 20.28 -3.06
C LEU A 15 -11.05 20.02 -1.63
N LYS A 16 -11.25 21.00 -0.72
CA LYS A 16 -10.87 20.87 0.69
C LYS A 16 -11.68 19.76 1.38
N SER A 17 -12.98 19.68 1.13
CA SER A 17 -13.83 18.64 1.70
C SER A 17 -13.44 17.24 1.18
N PHE A 18 -13.11 17.13 -0.10
CA PHE A 18 -12.68 15.90 -0.75
C PHE A 18 -11.33 15.43 -0.22
N THR A 19 -10.32 16.31 -0.23
CA THR A 19 -8.99 16.02 0.29
C THR A 19 -9.03 15.61 1.76
N MET A 20 -9.89 16.23 2.58
CA MET A 20 -10.07 15.82 3.97
C MET A 20 -10.58 14.37 4.09
N ARG A 21 -11.51 13.95 3.21
CA ARG A 21 -12.04 12.58 3.19
C ARG A 21 -11.04 11.55 2.66
N THR A 22 -10.21 11.91 1.68
CA THR A 22 -9.26 10.99 1.03
C THR A 22 -7.89 10.94 1.72
N THR A 23 -7.51 11.97 2.48
CA THR A 23 -6.28 12.02 3.30
C THR A 23 -6.00 10.73 4.08
N PRO A 24 -6.95 10.13 4.82
CA PRO A 24 -6.69 8.89 5.54
C PRO A 24 -6.28 7.73 4.61
N VAL A 25 -6.93 7.63 3.44
CA VAL A 25 -6.63 6.60 2.43
C VAL A 25 -5.21 6.82 1.86
N HIS A 26 -4.87 8.05 1.48
CA HIS A 26 -3.52 8.38 0.99
C HIS A 26 -2.43 8.12 2.03
N ARG A 27 -2.70 8.38 3.32
CA ARG A 27 -1.76 8.09 4.41
C ARG A 27 -1.54 6.59 4.59
N VAL A 28 -2.62 5.81 4.58
CA VAL A 28 -2.53 4.34 4.68
C VAL A 28 -1.77 3.78 3.48
N LEU A 29 -2.09 4.22 2.27
CA LEU A 29 -1.39 3.80 1.06
C LEU A 29 0.11 4.09 1.14
N THR A 30 0.48 5.32 1.56
CA THR A 30 1.87 5.72 1.73
C THR A 30 2.60 4.83 2.75
N LYS A 31 1.96 4.50 3.87
CA LYS A 31 2.53 3.58 4.88
C LYS A 31 2.73 2.18 4.32
N ILE A 32 1.75 1.67 3.56
CA ILE A 32 1.83 0.36 2.92
C ILE A 32 3.00 0.32 1.92
N CYS A 33 3.12 1.31 1.02
CA CYS A 33 4.24 1.37 0.06
C CYS A 33 5.60 1.40 0.75
N LYS A 34 5.72 2.15 1.85
CA LYS A 34 6.94 2.20 2.66
C LYS A 34 7.23 0.86 3.32
N LEU A 35 6.22 0.20 3.89
CA LEU A 35 6.37 -1.10 4.54
C LEU A 35 6.80 -2.18 3.54
N THR A 36 6.12 -2.29 2.38
CA THR A 36 6.46 -3.27 1.35
C THR A 36 7.89 -3.11 0.83
N THR A 37 8.32 -1.84 0.68
CA THR A 37 9.69 -1.48 0.29
C THR A 37 10.70 -1.72 1.41
N ALA A 38 10.33 -1.50 2.68
CA ALA A 38 11.22 -1.75 3.80
C ALA A 38 11.47 -3.25 4.00
N ILE A 39 10.40 -4.07 3.96
CA ILE A 39 10.49 -5.54 4.12
C ILE A 39 11.38 -6.15 3.04
N THR A 40 11.22 -5.70 1.79
CA THR A 40 11.97 -6.31 0.70
C THR A 40 13.43 -5.85 0.61
N VAL A 41 13.77 -4.67 1.12
CA VAL A 41 15.13 -4.11 1.11
C VAL A 41 15.90 -4.53 2.36
N SER A 42 15.25 -4.59 3.52
CA SER A 42 15.85 -5.01 4.79
C SER A 42 15.89 -6.54 4.89
N THR A 43 16.87 -7.13 4.22
CA THR A 43 17.03 -8.59 4.11
C THR A 43 17.44 -9.26 5.42
N THR A 44 17.99 -8.51 6.38
CA THR A 44 18.54 -9.03 7.64
C THR A 44 17.64 -8.85 8.85
N ILE A 45 16.72 -7.87 8.84
CA ILE A 45 15.88 -7.54 10.00
C ILE A 45 14.41 -7.77 9.66
N LEU A 46 13.87 -7.03 8.69
CA LEU A 46 12.43 -7.06 8.41
C LEU A 46 12.02 -8.30 7.61
N LEU A 47 12.81 -8.72 6.62
CA LEU A 47 12.48 -9.92 5.84
C LEU A 47 12.45 -11.20 6.70
N PRO A 48 13.42 -11.46 7.61
CA PRO A 48 13.33 -12.60 8.50
C PRO A 48 12.15 -12.52 9.47
N LEU A 49 11.84 -11.33 10.01
CA LEU A 49 10.67 -11.11 10.87
C LEU A 49 9.37 -11.40 10.11
N TRP A 50 9.23 -10.87 8.90
CA TRP A 50 8.10 -11.11 8.00
C TRP A 50 7.89 -12.62 7.77
N ARG A 51 8.96 -13.35 7.42
CA ARG A 51 8.88 -14.80 7.18
C ARG A 51 8.43 -15.57 8.42
N LYS A 52 8.94 -15.22 9.60
CA LYS A 52 8.52 -15.81 10.89
C LYS A 52 7.03 -15.57 11.16
N LEU A 53 6.56 -14.34 10.96
CA LEU A 53 5.15 -14.00 11.16
C LEU A 53 4.24 -14.68 10.12
N CYS A 54 4.66 -14.76 8.86
CA CYS A 54 3.92 -15.49 7.82
C CYS A 54 3.74 -16.96 8.18
N GLN A 55 4.79 -17.63 8.66
CA GLN A 55 4.72 -19.01 9.12
C GLN A 55 3.76 -19.17 10.30
N LYS A 56 3.79 -18.23 11.25
CA LYS A 56 2.96 -18.26 12.46
C LYS A 56 1.48 -17.99 12.18
N LEU A 57 1.17 -17.02 11.33
CA LEU A 57 -0.19 -16.46 11.20
C LEU A 57 -0.93 -16.94 9.95
N VAL A 58 -0.23 -17.15 8.82
CA VAL A 58 -0.87 -17.45 7.52
C VAL A 58 -0.47 -18.83 6.99
N LYS A 59 0.55 -19.47 7.59
CA LYS A 59 1.08 -20.81 7.26
C LYS A 59 1.52 -21.01 5.80
N THR A 60 1.44 -19.96 4.99
CA THR A 60 1.87 -19.93 3.59
C THR A 60 2.94 -18.84 3.46
N PRO A 61 4.22 -19.20 3.32
CA PRO A 61 5.27 -18.21 3.12
C PRO A 61 5.10 -17.56 1.74
N GLY A 62 5.14 -16.24 1.70
CA GLY A 62 5.15 -15.48 0.45
C GLY A 62 5.70 -14.07 0.67
N MET A 63 5.81 -13.31 -0.41
CA MET A 63 6.31 -11.93 -0.39
C MET A 63 5.17 -10.97 -0.74
N LEU A 64 5.20 -9.77 -0.16
CA LEU A 64 4.34 -8.67 -0.63
C LEU A 64 4.76 -8.23 -2.04
N ALA A 65 3.77 -7.90 -2.86
CA ALA A 65 4.03 -7.15 -4.07
C ALA A 65 4.49 -5.73 -3.69
N ARG A 66 5.38 -5.15 -4.48
CA ARG A 66 5.86 -3.77 -4.30
C ARG A 66 5.15 -2.87 -5.28
N ASP A 67 4.93 -1.63 -4.88
CA ASP A 67 4.58 -0.56 -5.80
C ASP A 67 5.78 -0.24 -6.71
N VAL A 68 5.57 -0.26 -8.03
CA VAL A 68 6.61 -0.12 -9.05
C VAL A 68 6.16 0.91 -10.07
N ARG A 69 6.86 2.05 -10.12
CA ARG A 69 6.52 3.20 -10.98
C ARG A 69 6.33 2.85 -12.46
N THR A 70 7.05 1.86 -12.98
CA THR A 70 7.00 1.46 -14.40
C THR A 70 5.88 0.47 -14.72
N ARG A 71 5.11 0.01 -13.74
CA ARG A 71 4.03 -0.96 -13.90
C ARG A 71 2.69 -0.33 -13.53
N TRP A 72 1.80 -0.23 -14.52
CA TRP A 72 0.47 0.39 -14.39
C TRP A 72 -0.28 -0.10 -13.13
N ASN A 73 -0.37 -1.41 -12.92
CA ASN A 73 -1.22 -1.98 -11.86
C ASN A 73 -0.49 -2.34 -10.57
N SER A 74 0.76 -1.90 -10.38
CA SER A 74 1.57 -2.33 -9.24
C SER A 74 1.01 -1.89 -7.89
N THR A 75 0.38 -0.71 -7.80
CA THR A 75 -0.29 -0.25 -6.58
C THR A 75 -1.47 -1.16 -6.22
N ASN A 76 -2.26 -1.58 -7.20
CA ASN A 76 -3.38 -2.50 -6.98
C ASN A 76 -2.89 -3.90 -6.58
N ASP A 77 -1.88 -4.43 -7.25
CA ASP A 77 -1.27 -5.73 -6.92
C ASP A 77 -0.66 -5.71 -5.51
N MET A 78 0.00 -4.61 -5.13
CA MET A 78 0.49 -4.39 -3.77
C MET A 78 -0.65 -4.45 -2.76
N LEU A 79 -1.73 -3.70 -2.97
CA LEU A 79 -2.88 -3.69 -2.06
C LEU A 79 -3.53 -5.08 -1.94
N ALA A 80 -3.72 -5.80 -3.05
CA ALA A 80 -4.23 -7.16 -3.05
C ALA A 80 -3.34 -8.10 -2.22
N SER A 81 -2.02 -7.97 -2.36
CA SER A 81 -1.07 -8.76 -1.56
C SER A 81 -1.10 -8.39 -0.07
N VAL A 82 -1.25 -7.11 0.26
CA VAL A 82 -1.32 -6.62 1.64
C VAL A 82 -2.58 -7.12 2.33
N LEU A 83 -3.71 -7.15 1.63
CA LEU A 83 -4.95 -7.73 2.14
C LEU A 83 -4.83 -9.24 2.35
N LYS A 84 -4.17 -9.95 1.43
CA LYS A 84 -3.90 -11.40 1.57
C LYS A 84 -3.08 -11.72 2.83
N TYR A 85 -2.12 -10.87 3.20
CA TYR A 85 -1.28 -11.04 4.38
C TYR A 85 -1.63 -10.07 5.51
N ARG A 86 -2.87 -9.57 5.55
CA ARG A 86 -3.31 -8.56 6.53
C ARG A 86 -2.97 -8.92 7.98
N PRO A 87 -3.16 -10.17 8.47
CA PRO A 87 -2.80 -10.52 9.84
C PRO A 87 -1.31 -10.33 10.16
N VAL A 88 -0.44 -10.51 9.16
CA VAL A 88 1.01 -10.31 9.30
C VAL A 88 1.33 -8.82 9.30
N VAL A 89 0.71 -8.06 8.40
CA VAL A 89 0.90 -6.61 8.27
C VAL A 89 0.43 -5.87 9.53
N GLU A 90 -0.68 -6.30 10.14
CA GLU A 90 -1.18 -5.72 11.39
C GLU A 90 -0.32 -6.12 12.62
N ALA A 91 0.49 -7.18 12.52
CA ALA A 91 1.37 -7.65 13.59
C ALA A 91 2.81 -7.09 13.51
N MET A 92 3.13 -6.32 12.46
CA MET A 92 4.43 -5.65 12.28
C MET A 92 4.37 -4.20 12.75
#